data_AF-A0A0N0N3Y6-F1
#
_entry.id   AF-A0A0N0N3Y6-F1
#
_cell.length_a   1.000
_cell.length_b   1.000
_cell.length_c   1.000
_cell.angle_alpha   90.00
_cell.angle_beta   90.00
_cell.angle_gamma   90.00
#
_symmetry.space_group_name_H-M   'P 1'
#
loop_
_entity.id
_entity.type
_entity.pdbx_description
1 polymer ?
#
loop_
_entity_poly.entity_id
_entity_poly.type
_entity_poly.pdbx_seq_one_letter_code
_entity_poly.pdbx_strand_id
1 'polypeptide(L)'
;MTRTWSHDRAHAFFSRASWNPDLLGISLSHLIVRQLRPKSAVLTAAVDDTLSKRRGKKVFGAAWQHDGAATGPRGVGRGTCFVVLGLVIELPSLARPVCLPVMARLWRPGQEVSKVDIAASMIRLLAACHHGRRVHVVADAAYHGKALQRRLEEPSRCPGPGC
;
A
#
# COMPACT_ATOMS: atom_id res chain seq x y z
N MET A 1 29.40 -4.69 -10.98
CA MET A 1 28.98 -5.79 -11.89
C MET A 1 27.46 -5.79 -11.99
N THR A 2 26.89 -5.22 -13.04
CA THR A 2 25.44 -5.18 -13.25
C THR A 2 25.02 -6.49 -13.90
N ARG A 3 24.43 -7.40 -13.12
CA ARG A 3 23.87 -8.64 -13.67
C ARG A 3 22.62 -8.25 -14.46
N THR A 4 22.69 -8.29 -15.78
CA THR A 4 21.54 -8.03 -16.66
C THR A 4 20.63 -9.27 -16.65
N TRP A 5 19.49 -9.14 -15.98
CA TRP A 5 18.46 -10.17 -16.01
C TRP A 5 17.72 -10.09 -17.34
N SER A 6 17.48 -11.24 -17.99
CA SER A 6 16.64 -11.23 -19.19
C SER A 6 15.21 -10.86 -18.80
N HIS A 7 14.56 -10.03 -19.62
CA HIS A 7 13.21 -9.55 -19.36
C HIS A 7 12.23 -10.70 -19.12
N ASP A 8 12.37 -11.79 -19.88
CA ASP A 8 11.56 -13.00 -19.75
C ASP A 8 11.69 -13.67 -18.38
N ARG A 9 12.87 -13.63 -17.76
CA ARG A 9 13.07 -14.20 -16.42
C ARG A 9 12.35 -13.40 -15.35
N ALA A 10 12.34 -12.07 -15.47
CA ALA A 10 11.58 -11.22 -14.57
C ALA A 10 10.06 -11.48 -14.73
N HIS A 11 9.56 -11.54 -15.97
CA HIS A 11 8.15 -11.89 -16.22
C HIS A 11 7.78 -13.29 -15.74
N ALA A 12 8.64 -14.28 -15.95
CA ALA A 12 8.41 -15.65 -15.48
C ALA A 12 8.32 -15.71 -13.95
N PHE A 13 9.20 -14.99 -13.25
CA PHE A 13 9.18 -14.91 -11.79
C PHE A 13 7.87 -14.30 -11.26
N PHE A 14 7.42 -13.17 -11.81
CA PHE A 14 6.18 -12.53 -11.37
C PHE A 14 4.91 -13.25 -11.83
N SER A 15 4.96 -14.00 -12.94
CA SER A 15 3.78 -14.72 -13.46
C SER A 15 3.61 -16.14 -12.92
N ARG A 16 4.70 -16.82 -12.55
CA ARG A 16 4.67 -18.24 -12.15
C ARG A 16 4.81 -18.48 -10.66
N ALA A 17 5.39 -17.55 -9.91
CA ALA A 17 5.48 -17.70 -8.45
C ALA A 17 4.15 -17.34 -7.79
N SER A 18 3.82 -18.03 -6.70
CA SER A 18 2.72 -17.67 -5.81
C SER A 18 3.18 -16.58 -4.85
N TRP A 19 2.62 -15.39 -4.98
CA TRP A 19 2.99 -14.23 -4.18
C TRP A 19 1.98 -14.00 -3.07
N ASN A 20 2.46 -13.87 -1.84
CA ASN A 20 1.69 -13.25 -0.78
C ASN A 20 2.05 -11.75 -0.72
N PRO A 21 1.14 -10.83 -1.12
CA PRO A 21 1.43 -9.41 -1.17
C PRO A 21 1.75 -8.82 0.21
N ASP A 22 1.21 -9.39 1.28
CA ASP A 22 1.49 -8.94 2.64
C ASP A 22 2.92 -9.28 3.05
N LEU A 23 3.37 -10.52 2.82
CA LEU A 23 4.75 -10.93 3.12
C LEU A 23 5.77 -10.14 2.28
N LEU A 24 5.46 -9.89 1.01
CA LEU A 24 6.30 -9.05 0.15
C LEU A 24 6.43 -7.64 0.75
N GLY A 25 5.31 -7.03 1.15
CA GLY A 25 5.34 -5.68 1.67
C GLY A 25 5.96 -5.56 3.06
N ILE A 26 5.76 -6.56 3.93
CA ILE A 26 6.47 -6.66 5.22
C ILE A 26 7.97 -6.73 4.97
N SER A 27 8.40 -7.62 4.08
CA SER A 27 9.82 -7.80 3.74
C SER A 27 10.44 -6.51 3.20
N LEU A 28 9.75 -5.81 2.31
CA LEU A 28 10.18 -4.54 1.76
C LEU A 28 10.24 -3.44 2.84
N SER A 29 9.26 -3.40 3.75
CA SER A 29 9.27 -2.45 4.86
C SER A 29 10.47 -2.66 5.79
N HIS A 30 10.81 -3.92 6.12
CA HIS A 30 11.99 -4.22 6.93
C HIS A 30 13.28 -3.84 6.20
N LEU A 31 13.36 -4.10 4.90
CA LEU A 31 14.53 -3.72 4.10
C LEU A 31 14.74 -2.20 4.14
N ILE A 32 13.69 -1.42 3.85
CA ILE A 32 13.75 0.04 3.85
C ILE A 32 14.13 0.57 5.24
N VAL A 33 13.44 0.11 6.29
CA VAL A 33 13.67 0.59 7.66
C VAL A 33 15.08 0.24 8.14
N ARG A 34 15.58 -0.97 7.84
CA ARG A 34 16.93 -1.38 8.24
C ARG A 34 18.04 -0.60 7.54
N GLN A 35 17.84 -0.25 6.26
CA GLN A 35 18.86 0.40 5.45
C GLN A 35 18.85 1.92 5.59
N LEU A 36 17.66 2.51 5.79
CA LEU A 36 17.47 3.96 5.62
C LEU A 36 17.03 4.66 6.91
N ARG A 37 16.80 3.95 8.02
CA ARG A 37 16.33 4.57 9.28
C ARG A 37 17.13 4.13 10.52
N PRO A 38 17.47 5.06 11.43
CA PRO A 38 18.00 4.73 12.75
C PRO A 38 17.06 3.80 13.53
N LYS A 39 17.59 3.01 14.48
CA LYS A 39 16.82 2.01 15.25
C LYS A 39 15.61 2.58 16.01
N SER A 40 15.72 3.79 16.54
CA SER A 40 14.67 4.47 17.32
C SER A 40 13.83 5.46 16.50
N ALA A 41 14.09 5.59 15.20
CA ALA A 41 13.39 6.57 14.39
C ALA A 41 11.90 6.25 14.27
N VAL A 42 11.08 7.28 14.47
CA VAL A 42 9.65 7.26 14.14
C VAL A 42 9.50 6.99 12.64
N LEU A 43 8.54 6.13 12.30
CA LEU A 43 8.19 5.83 10.93
C LEU A 43 6.99 6.67 10.53
N THR A 44 7.08 7.37 9.40
CA THR A 44 5.93 8.06 8.80
C THR A 44 5.44 7.23 7.64
N ALA A 45 4.20 6.74 7.73
CA ALA A 45 3.53 5.96 6.70
C ALA A 45 2.50 6.84 5.99
N ALA A 46 2.58 6.91 4.67
CA ALA A 46 1.59 7.59 3.84
C ALA A 46 0.67 6.55 3.20
N VAL A 47 -0.65 6.74 3.30
CA VAL A 47 -1.64 5.93 2.62
C VAL A 47 -2.45 6.76 1.64
N ASP A 48 -2.63 6.22 0.44
CA ASP A 48 -3.39 6.83 -0.65
C ASP A 48 -4.03 5.72 -1.49
N ASP A 49 -5.05 6.04 -2.28
CA ASP A 49 -5.52 5.14 -3.33
C ASP A 49 -5.32 5.71 -4.73
N THR A 50 -4.78 4.86 -5.60
CA THR A 50 -4.46 5.24 -6.97
C THR A 50 -5.26 4.40 -7.96
N LEU A 51 -5.86 5.08 -8.94
CA LEU A 51 -6.53 4.41 -10.06
C LEU A 51 -5.53 4.18 -11.20
N SER A 52 -5.15 2.93 -11.38
CA SER A 52 -4.36 2.51 -12.55
C SER A 52 -5.27 2.34 -13.77
N LYS A 53 -5.12 3.22 -14.77
CA LYS A 53 -5.95 3.31 -16.00
C LYS A 53 -5.70 2.19 -17.01
N ARG A 54 -5.42 0.96 -16.56
CA ARG A 54 -5.27 -0.22 -17.43
C ARG A 54 -6.65 -0.80 -17.74
N ARG A 55 -6.95 -1.00 -19.02
CA ARG A 55 -8.27 -1.45 -19.50
C ARG A 55 -8.13 -2.72 -20.34
N GLY A 56 -9.11 -3.62 -20.25
CA GLY A 56 -9.18 -4.83 -21.07
C GLY A 56 -10.05 -5.92 -20.45
N LYS A 57 -10.58 -6.83 -21.28
CA LYS A 57 -11.45 -7.94 -20.82
C LYS A 57 -10.78 -8.87 -19.80
N LYS A 58 -9.44 -8.94 -19.83
CA LYS A 58 -8.61 -9.77 -18.94
C LYS A 58 -8.06 -9.01 -17.72
N VAL A 59 -8.39 -7.72 -17.56
CA VAL A 59 -7.90 -6.94 -16.42
C VAL A 59 -8.83 -7.16 -15.24
N PHE A 60 -8.41 -8.04 -14.34
CA PHE A 60 -9.15 -8.34 -13.11
C PHE A 60 -9.31 -7.10 -12.23
N GLY A 61 -10.53 -6.89 -11.70
CA GLY A 61 -10.85 -5.74 -10.84
C GLY A 61 -11.00 -4.40 -11.56
N ALA A 62 -10.93 -4.36 -12.90
CA ALA A 62 -11.13 -3.13 -13.64
C ALA A 62 -12.61 -2.71 -13.68
N ALA A 63 -12.93 -1.60 -13.03
CA ALA A 63 -14.29 -1.06 -12.94
C ALA A 63 -14.31 0.45 -13.14
N TRP A 64 -15.51 1.01 -13.36
CA TRP A 64 -15.72 2.45 -13.33
C TRP A 64 -15.80 2.93 -11.89
N GLN A 65 -15.07 3.99 -11.56
CA GLN A 65 -14.96 4.50 -10.20
C GLN A 65 -14.46 5.95 -10.17
N HIS A 66 -14.61 6.58 -9.01
CA HIS A 66 -14.03 7.90 -8.76
C HIS A 66 -12.52 7.89 -9.01
N ASP A 67 -12.07 8.90 -9.72
CA ASP A 67 -10.69 9.16 -10.09
C ASP A 67 -10.40 10.64 -9.81
N GLY A 68 -9.76 10.93 -8.67
CA GLY A 68 -9.43 12.30 -8.29
C GLY A 68 -8.46 13.00 -9.25
N ALA A 69 -7.78 12.23 -10.11
CA ALA A 69 -6.92 12.73 -11.18
C ALA A 69 -7.62 12.74 -12.55
N ALA A 70 -8.94 12.48 -12.61
CA ALA A 70 -9.69 12.61 -13.85
C ALA A 70 -9.90 14.08 -14.20
N THR A 71 -9.49 14.45 -15.40
CA THR A 71 -9.75 15.77 -16.00
C THR A 71 -11.15 15.91 -16.61
N GLY A 72 -11.94 14.83 -16.61
CA GLY A 72 -13.29 14.81 -17.17
C GLY A 72 -14.34 15.32 -16.18
N PRO A 73 -15.48 15.85 -16.68
CA PRO A 73 -16.48 16.54 -15.86
C PRO A 73 -17.17 15.68 -14.80
N ARG A 74 -17.07 14.34 -14.93
CA ARG A 74 -17.67 13.39 -13.98
C ARG A 74 -16.70 12.91 -12.89
N GLY A 75 -15.41 13.23 -12.96
CA GLY A 75 -14.43 12.76 -11.98
C GLY A 75 -14.30 11.22 -11.91
N VAL A 76 -14.59 10.50 -13.00
CA VAL A 76 -14.57 9.03 -13.05
C VAL A 76 -13.62 8.49 -14.10
N GLY A 77 -12.93 7.40 -13.74
CA GLY A 77 -12.07 6.63 -14.63
C GLY A 77 -12.43 5.15 -14.59
N ARG A 78 -12.09 4.41 -15.64
CA ARG A 78 -12.12 2.94 -15.63
C ARG A 78 -10.70 2.42 -15.45
N GLY A 79 -10.53 1.56 -14.46
CA GLY A 79 -9.23 0.98 -14.13
C GLY A 79 -9.30 0.14 -12.87
N THR A 80 -8.14 -0.25 -12.35
CA THR A 80 -7.99 -0.97 -11.08
C THR A 80 -7.57 0.01 -9.99
N CYS A 81 -8.25 -0.01 -8.85
CA CYS A 81 -7.92 0.81 -7.69
C CYS A 81 -7.02 0.06 -6.73
N PHE A 82 -5.86 0.61 -6.42
CA PHE A 82 -5.01 0.07 -5.37
C PHE A 82 -4.96 1.06 -4.22
N VAL A 83 -5.23 0.57 -3.01
CA VAL A 83 -4.81 1.26 -1.79
C VAL A 83 -3.34 0.95 -1.60
N VAL A 84 -2.52 1.98 -1.51
CA VAL A 84 -1.07 1.92 -1.44
C VAL A 84 -0.61 2.51 -0.11
N LEU A 85 0.23 1.77 0.60
CA LEU A 85 0.91 2.24 1.80
C LEU A 85 2.40 2.38 1.48
N GLY A 86 2.97 3.54 1.76
CA GLY A 86 4.39 3.81 1.59
C GLY A 86 5.03 4.40 2.84
N LEU A 87 6.35 4.26 2.95
CA LEU A 87 7.14 4.89 3.99
C LEU A 87 7.75 6.18 3.47
N VAL A 88 7.55 7.27 4.21
CA VAL A 88 8.15 8.58 3.91
C VAL A 88 9.54 8.61 4.52
N ILE A 89 10.56 8.74 3.66
CA ILE A 89 11.97 8.65 4.03
C ILE A 89 12.71 9.88 3.52
N GLU A 90 13.56 10.45 4.37
CA GLU A 90 14.55 11.44 3.97
C GLU A 90 15.79 10.71 3.43
N LEU A 91 16.22 11.07 2.23
CA LEU A 91 17.43 10.52 1.61
C LEU A 91 18.49 11.61 1.56
N PRO A 92 19.76 11.33 1.91
CA PRO A 92 20.82 12.34 1.96
C PRO A 92 21.04 13.10 0.64
N SER A 93 20.71 12.48 -0.49
CA SER A 93 20.89 13.03 -1.83
C SER A 93 19.67 13.79 -2.38
N LEU A 94 18.56 13.87 -1.63
CA LEU A 94 17.34 14.52 -2.10
C LEU A 94 16.93 15.66 -1.16
N ALA A 95 16.64 16.82 -1.75
CA ALA A 95 16.18 18.01 -1.02
C ALA A 95 14.76 17.89 -0.43
N ARG A 96 14.05 16.80 -0.73
CA ARG A 96 12.69 16.55 -0.25
C ARG A 96 12.52 15.09 0.17
N PRO A 97 11.67 14.80 1.16
CA PRO A 97 11.30 13.43 1.49
C PRO A 97 10.72 12.70 0.29
N VAL A 98 10.94 11.39 0.23
CA VAL A 98 10.34 10.51 -0.78
C VAL A 98 9.44 9.48 -0.12
N CYS A 99 8.33 9.17 -0.77
CA CYS A 99 7.47 8.05 -0.38
C CYS A 99 7.94 6.79 -1.12
N LEU A 100 8.35 5.77 -0.38
CA LEU A 100 8.71 4.46 -0.91
C LEU A 100 7.53 3.50 -0.67
N PRO A 101 6.77 3.10 -1.72
CA PRO A 101 5.66 2.18 -1.58
C PRO A 101 6.13 0.83 -1.02
N VAL A 102 5.47 0.34 0.02
CA VAL A 102 5.79 -0.96 0.65
C VAL A 102 4.67 -1.97 0.44
N MET A 103 3.41 -1.55 0.45
CA MET A 103 2.28 -2.46 0.32
C MET A 103 1.27 -1.87 -0.66
N ALA A 104 0.60 -2.73 -1.42
CA ALA A 104 -0.52 -2.37 -2.27
C ALA A 104 -1.58 -3.46 -2.26
N ARG A 105 -2.85 -3.09 -2.08
CA ARG A 105 -3.98 -4.02 -2.13
C ARG A 105 -5.05 -3.52 -3.08
N LEU A 106 -5.56 -4.43 -3.90
CA LEU A 106 -6.61 -4.13 -4.87
C LEU A 106 -7.94 -3.93 -4.14
N TRP A 107 -8.57 -2.79 -4.34
CA TRP A 107 -9.97 -2.56 -3.99
C TRP A 107 -10.86 -2.79 -5.21
N ARG A 108 -12.07 -3.32 -4.97
CA ARG A 108 -13.07 -3.56 -6.03
C ARG A 108 -14.43 -3.00 -5.61
N PRO A 109 -15.17 -2.37 -6.53
CA PRO A 109 -16.55 -1.97 -6.27
C PRO A 109 -17.45 -3.16 -5.90
N GLY A 110 -18.45 -2.92 -5.06
CA GLY A 110 -19.41 -3.95 -4.63
C GLY A 110 -18.85 -4.98 -3.64
N GLN A 111 -17.68 -4.74 -3.05
CA GLN A 111 -17.17 -5.51 -1.93
C GLN A 111 -17.63 -4.88 -0.60
N GLU A 112 -17.84 -5.70 0.42
CA GLU A 112 -18.12 -5.23 1.78
C GLU A 112 -16.95 -4.42 2.36
N VAL A 113 -15.73 -4.81 2.00
CA VAL A 113 -14.50 -4.17 2.48
C VAL A 113 -14.28 -2.84 1.76
N SER A 114 -14.30 -1.74 2.50
CA SER A 114 -14.02 -0.41 1.97
C SER A 114 -12.53 -0.16 1.77
N LYS A 115 -12.16 0.89 1.03
CA LYS A 115 -10.76 1.34 0.93
C LYS A 115 -10.16 1.68 2.30
N VAL A 116 -10.97 2.23 3.21
CA VAL A 116 -10.57 2.57 4.58
C VAL A 116 -10.29 1.31 5.40
N ASP A 117 -11.08 0.24 5.22
CA ASP A 117 -10.80 -1.07 5.85
C ASP A 117 -9.46 -1.63 5.37
N ILE A 118 -9.22 -1.58 4.06
CA ILE A 118 -7.96 -2.02 3.45
C ILE A 118 -6.79 -1.21 4.01
N ALA A 119 -6.88 0.12 4.00
CA ALA A 119 -5.86 1.01 4.57
C ALA A 119 -5.57 0.69 6.03
N ALA A 120 -6.61 0.61 6.87
CA ALA A 120 -6.47 0.32 8.30
C ALA A 120 -5.78 -1.03 8.54
N SER A 121 -6.15 -2.06 7.78
CA SER A 121 -5.54 -3.38 7.91
C SER A 121 -4.06 -3.41 7.50
N MET A 122 -3.67 -2.66 6.46
CA MET A 122 -2.26 -2.52 6.05
C MET A 122 -1.45 -1.73 7.09
N ILE A 123 -2.02 -0.67 7.67
CA ILE A 123 -1.38 0.11 8.74
C ILE A 123 -1.17 -0.73 9.99
N ARG A 124 -2.20 -1.49 10.43
CA ARG A 124 -2.08 -2.40 11.58
C ARG A 124 -1.01 -3.45 11.35
N LEU A 125 -0.94 -4.02 10.14
CA LEU A 125 0.10 -4.97 9.77
C LEU A 125 1.51 -4.35 9.87
N LEU A 126 1.69 -3.14 9.32
CA LEU A 126 2.96 -2.42 9.42
C LEU A 126 3.34 -2.14 10.88
N ALA A 127 2.38 -1.68 11.69
CA ALA A 127 2.59 -1.40 13.11
C ALA A 127 2.97 -2.66 13.90
N ALA A 128 2.32 -3.80 13.62
CA ALA A 128 2.67 -5.08 14.25
C ALA A 128 4.10 -5.52 13.91
N CYS A 129 4.50 -5.41 12.64
CA CYS A 129 5.86 -5.77 12.20
C CYS A 129 6.94 -4.83 12.76
N HIS A 130 6.60 -3.58 13.05
CA HIS A 130 7.50 -2.57 13.63
C HIS A 130 7.08 -2.18 15.06
N HIS A 131 6.57 -3.11 15.86
CA HIS A 131 5.99 -2.86 17.20
C HIS A 131 6.92 -2.10 18.17
N GLY A 132 8.24 -2.18 17.99
CA GLY A 132 9.22 -1.41 18.77
C GLY A 132 9.37 0.06 18.36
N ARG A 133 8.57 0.55 17.40
CA ARG A 133 8.64 1.90 16.84
C ARG A 133 7.28 2.57 16.84
N ARG A 134 7.26 3.88 17.06
CA ARG A 134 6.08 4.70 16.77
C ARG A 134 5.89 4.83 15.26
N VAL A 135 4.64 4.70 14.81
CA VAL A 135 4.23 4.88 13.42
C VAL A 135 3.26 6.05 13.35
N HIS A 136 3.64 7.11 12.67
CA HIS A 136 2.74 8.21 12.29
C HIS A 136 2.10 7.88 10.95
N VAL A 137 0.80 8.09 10.83
CA VAL A 137 0.06 7.86 9.58
C VAL A 137 -0.37 9.21 9.01
N VAL A 138 -0.12 9.39 7.72
CA VAL A 138 -0.63 10.50 6.92
C VAL A 138 -1.50 9.92 5.82
N ALA A 139 -2.67 10.50 5.61
CA ALA A 139 -3.62 10.07 4.60
C ALA A 139 -4.32 11.30 4.01
N ASP A 140 -4.84 11.18 2.79
CA ASP A 140 -5.57 12.28 2.15
C ASP A 140 -6.96 12.51 2.77
N ALA A 141 -7.67 13.52 2.25
CA ALA A 141 -9.00 13.88 2.74
C ALA A 141 -10.04 12.75 2.56
N ALA A 142 -9.88 11.86 1.58
CA ALA A 142 -10.78 10.72 1.39
C ALA A 142 -10.67 9.71 2.55
N TYR A 143 -9.56 9.73 3.29
CA TYR A 143 -9.35 8.98 4.54
C TYR A 143 -9.60 9.80 5.82
N HIS A 144 -9.95 11.09 5.73
CA HIS A 144 -10.08 12.02 6.87
C HIS A 144 -11.27 11.75 7.81
N GLY A 145 -11.95 10.61 7.68
CA GLY A 145 -13.03 10.25 8.59
C GLY A 145 -12.52 9.74 9.95
N LYS A 146 -13.33 9.96 11.00
CA LYS A 146 -13.25 9.19 12.27
C LYS A 146 -13.22 7.67 12.02
N ALA A 147 -13.65 7.22 10.85
CA ALA A 147 -13.67 5.84 10.41
C ALA A 147 -12.27 5.20 10.27
N LEU A 148 -11.23 5.94 9.88
CA LEU A 148 -9.87 5.39 9.85
C LEU A 148 -9.30 5.34 11.27
N GLN A 149 -9.42 6.45 12.01
CA GLN A 149 -8.96 6.54 13.39
C GLN A 149 -9.60 5.47 14.28
N ARG A 150 -10.94 5.33 14.25
CA ARG A 150 -11.66 4.29 15.02
C ARG A 150 -11.17 2.89 14.66
N ARG A 151 -10.93 2.61 13.38
CA ARG A 151 -10.36 1.32 12.99
C ARG A 151 -8.95 1.16 13.54
N LEU A 152 -8.10 2.18 13.58
CA LEU A 152 -6.78 2.02 14.19
C LEU A 152 -6.86 1.81 15.72
N GLU A 153 -7.88 2.36 16.38
CA GLU A 153 -8.13 2.22 17.83
C GLU A 153 -8.86 0.92 18.20
N GLU A 154 -9.64 0.34 17.28
CA GLU A 154 -10.31 -0.94 17.46
C GLU A 154 -9.27 -2.06 17.55
N PRO A 155 -9.29 -2.87 18.63
CA PRO A 155 -8.41 -4.03 18.75
C PRO A 155 -8.56 -4.91 17.51
N SER A 156 -7.45 -5.28 16.90
CA SER A 156 -7.47 -6.21 15.77
C SER A 156 -8.22 -7.47 16.18
N ARG A 157 -9.38 -7.71 15.57
CA ARG A 157 -10.05 -9.01 15.65
C ARG A 157 -9.10 -9.99 14.96
N CYS A 158 -8.30 -10.73 15.74
CA CYS A 158 -7.53 -11.85 15.20
C CYS A 158 -8.50 -12.75 14.43
N PRO A 159 -8.28 -13.02 13.14
CA PRO A 159 -9.09 -14.00 12.43
C PRO A 159 -8.68 -15.41 12.89
N GLY A 160 -9.21 -15.85 14.04
CA GLY A 160 -9.20 -17.25 14.48
C GLY A 160 -7.83 -17.88 14.80
N PRO A 161 -7.81 -19.06 15.46
CA PRO A 161 -6.64 -19.58 16.14
C PRO A 161 -5.74 -20.38 15.19
N GLY A 162 -4.45 -20.08 15.21
CA GLY A 162 -3.41 -20.77 14.46
C GLY A 162 -2.07 -20.13 14.75
N CYS A 163 -1.71 -20.16 16.04
CA CYS A 163 -0.38 -19.82 16.53
C CYS A 163 0.61 -20.95 16.21
#